data_AF-A0A949CMF9-F1
#
_entry.id   AF-A0A949CMF9-F1
#
_cell.length_a   1.000
_cell.length_b   1.000
_cell.length_c   1.000
_cell.angle_alpha   90.00
_cell.angle_beta   90.00
_cell.angle_gamma   90.00
#
_symmetry.space_group_name_H-M   'P 1'
#
loop_
_entity.id
_entity.type
_entity.pdbx_description
1 polymer ?
#
loop_
_entity_poly.entity_id
_entity_poly.type
_entity_poly.pdbx_seq_one_letter_code
_entity_poly.pdbx_strand_id
1 'polypeptide(L)'
;KVAIMLERCDRVTQRFEGLPAQEAVAVYRRKYESADKRKELLDELIENLDDSVILEMVSVEGFKGMRSFIQYKSVAEVADLVSRTTSSSKTTIPVITDAEGGISNREFKGKVTIGDQPRQFIRTMIRDLKNSKNEILANWDSGCMNVMDQIVSAPQLDSKIKELLLARVSKTAQDGSAIMMRSLVKLQDELFKTSEIRGRWYLEAIVSDQLSETLLGEFESAKRELQKTLKEELATLQGLSRARIVWAGSLLPDSTGAVTPSLYREDIPDGKLVVLDQEPAKPGRGRLVQVGLIQDRLPELRGNTNQLVPGRPLYWIRATPTTK
;
A
#
# COMPACT_ATOMS: atom_id res chain seq x y z
N LYS A 1 -7.59 -18.83 5.71
CA LYS A 1 -6.57 -19.13 4.67
C LYS A 1 -5.19 -18.58 5.06
N VAL A 2 -5.07 -17.32 5.49
CA VAL A 2 -3.78 -16.73 5.96
C VAL A 2 -3.23 -17.45 7.19
N ALA A 3 -4.05 -17.69 8.22
CA ALA A 3 -3.66 -18.47 9.40
C ALA A 3 -3.06 -19.85 9.09
N ILE A 4 -3.67 -20.59 8.16
CA ILE A 4 -3.17 -21.91 7.71
C ILE A 4 -1.81 -21.78 7.01
N MET A 5 -1.60 -20.69 6.26
CA MET A 5 -0.31 -20.43 5.60
C MET A 5 0.76 -19.98 6.58
N LEU A 6 0.42 -19.21 7.61
CA LEU A 6 1.33 -18.83 8.69
C LEU A 6 1.78 -20.05 9.50
N GLU A 7 0.84 -20.91 9.91
CA GLU A 7 1.14 -22.19 10.59
C GLU A 7 2.03 -23.10 9.72
N ARG A 8 1.82 -23.09 8.40
CA ARG A 8 2.70 -23.79 7.45
C ARG A 8 4.08 -23.14 7.37
N CYS A 9 4.20 -21.81 7.42
CA CYS A 9 5.49 -21.13 7.49
C CYS A 9 6.23 -21.45 8.79
N ASP A 10 5.53 -21.56 9.92
CA ASP A 10 6.12 -21.88 11.22
C ASP A 10 6.70 -23.30 11.24
N ARG A 11 5.93 -24.29 10.76
CA ARG A 11 6.42 -25.68 10.59
C ARG A 11 7.66 -25.76 9.70
N VAL A 12 7.70 -24.96 8.63
CA VAL A 12 8.83 -24.91 7.69
C VAL A 12 10.02 -24.17 8.29
N THR A 13 9.78 -23.12 9.09
CA THR A 13 10.84 -22.35 9.78
C THR A 13 11.56 -23.20 10.82
N GLN A 14 10.81 -23.96 11.64
CA GLN A 14 11.39 -24.91 12.61
C GLN A 14 12.28 -25.97 11.93
N ARG A 15 11.95 -26.34 10.69
CA ARG A 15 12.72 -27.32 9.91
C ARG A 15 14.04 -26.75 9.35
N PHE A 16 14.19 -25.42 9.25
CA PHE A 16 15.40 -24.74 8.73
C PHE A 16 16.09 -23.86 9.75
N GLU A 17 15.84 -24.08 11.04
CA GLU A 17 16.48 -23.31 12.09
C GLU A 17 18.01 -23.41 11.98
N GLY A 18 18.67 -22.25 11.86
CA GLY A 18 20.13 -22.17 11.70
C GLY A 18 20.66 -22.41 10.28
N LEU A 19 19.79 -22.56 9.27
CA LEU A 19 20.16 -22.78 7.88
C LEU A 19 19.87 -21.55 6.99
N PRO A 20 20.65 -21.31 5.91
CA PRO A 20 20.44 -20.18 4.98
C PRO A 20 19.03 -20.10 4.35
N ALA A 21 18.35 -21.24 4.23
CA ALA A 21 16.98 -21.36 3.74
C ALA A 21 15.93 -20.64 4.61
N GLN A 22 16.25 -20.37 5.87
CA GLN A 22 15.36 -19.69 6.83
C GLN A 22 14.98 -18.28 6.37
N GLU A 23 15.89 -17.57 5.69
CA GLU A 23 15.64 -16.22 5.20
C GLU A 23 14.53 -16.17 4.14
N ALA A 24 14.48 -17.16 3.24
CA ALA A 24 13.44 -17.22 2.21
C ALA A 24 12.05 -17.46 2.81
N VAL A 25 11.94 -18.30 3.84
CA VAL A 25 10.69 -18.56 4.57
C VAL A 25 10.24 -17.32 5.33
N ALA A 26 11.17 -16.58 5.93
CA ALA A 26 10.90 -15.31 6.59
C ALA A 26 10.31 -14.27 5.62
N VAL A 27 10.75 -14.24 4.36
CA VAL A 27 10.17 -13.36 3.32
C VAL A 27 8.71 -13.71 3.03
N TYR A 28 8.36 -15.00 2.90
CA TYR A 28 6.98 -15.42 2.68
C TYR A 28 6.09 -15.14 3.90
N ARG A 29 6.58 -15.38 5.12
CA ARG A 29 5.89 -15.05 6.36
C ARG A 29 5.55 -13.56 6.44
N ARG A 30 6.53 -12.67 6.20
CA ARG A 30 6.31 -11.21 6.15
C ARG A 30 5.26 -10.79 5.11
N LYS A 31 5.15 -11.52 3.99
CA LYS A 31 4.10 -11.26 2.98
C LYS A 31 2.70 -11.62 3.48
N TYR A 32 2.55 -12.69 4.25
CA TYR A 32 1.26 -13.06 4.83
C TYR A 32 0.87 -12.19 6.03
N GLU A 33 1.82 -11.91 6.92
CA GLU A 33 1.61 -10.98 8.05
C GLU A 33 1.27 -9.57 7.55
N SER A 34 1.88 -9.12 6.44
CA SER A 34 1.53 -7.82 5.85
C SER A 34 0.13 -7.81 5.23
N ALA A 35 -0.41 -8.94 4.76
CA ALA A 35 -1.76 -8.99 4.18
C ALA A 35 -2.87 -8.79 5.22
N ASP A 36 -2.77 -9.45 6.39
CA ASP A 36 -3.74 -9.27 7.48
C ASP A 36 -3.62 -7.85 8.07
N LYS A 37 -2.39 -7.37 8.31
CA LYS A 37 -2.16 -5.98 8.75
C LYS A 37 -2.75 -4.95 7.78
N ARG A 38 -2.57 -5.13 6.47
CA ARG A 38 -3.13 -4.23 5.43
C ARG A 38 -4.66 -4.22 5.46
N LYS A 39 -5.28 -5.36 5.73
CA LYS A 39 -6.73 -5.45 5.86
C LYS A 39 -7.20 -4.64 7.06
N GLU A 40 -6.57 -4.81 8.22
CA GLU A 40 -6.87 -4.04 9.44
C GLU A 40 -6.68 -2.54 9.19
N LEU A 41 -5.55 -2.13 8.62
CA LEU A 41 -5.26 -0.74 8.28
C LEU A 41 -6.30 -0.11 7.33
N LEU A 42 -6.77 -0.87 6.33
CA LEU A 42 -7.78 -0.39 5.39
C LEU A 42 -9.16 -0.30 6.05
N ASP A 43 -9.51 -1.25 6.91
CA ASP A 43 -10.75 -1.21 7.69
C ASP A 43 -10.76 -0.03 8.67
N GLU A 44 -9.65 0.20 9.38
CA GLU A 44 -9.45 1.34 10.26
C GLU A 44 -9.51 2.67 9.50
N LEU A 45 -8.93 2.75 8.30
CA LEU A 45 -9.05 3.94 7.45
C LEU A 45 -10.51 4.22 7.08
N ILE A 46 -11.26 3.19 6.69
CA ILE A 46 -12.67 3.32 6.33
C ILE A 46 -13.49 3.79 7.53
N GLU A 47 -13.30 3.20 8.71
CA GLU A 47 -13.96 3.57 9.96
C GLU A 47 -13.63 5.01 10.37
N ASN A 48 -12.35 5.40 10.36
CA ASN A 48 -11.90 6.77 10.64
C ASN A 48 -12.45 7.82 9.67
N LEU A 49 -12.81 7.42 8.44
CA LEU A 49 -13.48 8.29 7.47
C LEU A 49 -14.98 8.36 7.74
N ASP A 50 -15.60 7.23 8.07
CA ASP A 50 -17.04 7.13 8.40
C ASP A 50 -17.38 7.92 9.67
N ASP A 51 -16.53 7.86 10.68
CA ASP A 51 -16.71 8.53 11.98
C ASP A 51 -16.21 9.99 12.00
N SER A 52 -15.76 10.51 10.85
CA SER A 52 -15.22 11.86 10.80
C SER A 52 -16.30 12.95 10.82
N VAL A 53 -16.09 14.00 11.61
CA VAL A 53 -16.91 15.23 11.57
C VAL A 53 -17.02 15.80 10.14
N ILE A 54 -15.96 15.60 9.34
CA ILE A 54 -15.87 16.03 7.94
C ILE A 54 -16.91 15.31 7.06
N LEU A 55 -17.30 14.09 7.38
CA LEU A 55 -18.38 13.39 6.68
C LEU A 55 -19.75 14.02 6.96
N GLU A 56 -19.93 14.61 8.13
CA GLU A 56 -21.21 15.17 8.58
C GLU A 56 -21.45 16.61 8.12
N MET A 57 -20.57 17.19 7.31
CA MET A 57 -20.66 18.61 6.95
C MET A 57 -20.80 18.87 5.46
N VAL A 58 -21.40 20.02 5.16
CA VAL A 58 -21.54 20.57 3.81
C VAL A 58 -21.03 22.00 3.77
N SER A 59 -20.71 22.49 2.59
CA SER A 59 -20.18 23.83 2.39
C SER A 59 -21.30 24.85 2.30
N VAL A 60 -21.04 26.03 2.83
CA VAL A 60 -21.85 27.22 2.65
C VAL A 60 -20.95 28.34 2.16
N GLU A 61 -21.28 28.90 1.01
CA GLU A 61 -20.50 29.96 0.36
C GLU A 61 -21.27 31.26 0.39
N GLY A 62 -20.62 32.32 0.89
CA GLY A 62 -21.16 33.67 0.93
C GLY A 62 -20.58 34.58 -0.13
N PHE A 63 -20.76 35.89 0.07
CA PHE A 63 -20.19 36.92 -0.79
C PHE A 63 -18.66 36.79 -0.92
N LYS A 64 -18.15 36.92 -2.16
CA LYS A 64 -16.74 36.73 -2.55
C LYS A 64 -16.19 35.30 -2.48
N GLY A 65 -17.05 34.27 -2.44
CA GLY A 65 -16.60 32.88 -2.44
C GLY A 65 -15.94 32.45 -1.13
N MET A 66 -16.21 33.17 -0.05
CA MET A 66 -15.80 32.78 1.30
C MET A 66 -16.65 31.60 1.73
N ARG A 67 -16.00 30.48 2.02
CA ARG A 67 -16.65 29.24 2.43
C ARG A 67 -16.56 29.05 3.93
N SER A 68 -17.68 28.66 4.51
CA SER A 68 -17.77 28.03 5.83
C SER A 68 -18.40 26.64 5.72
N PHE A 69 -18.40 25.87 6.81
CA PHE A 69 -19.04 24.56 6.85
C PHE A 69 -20.23 24.58 7.82
N ILE A 70 -21.27 23.82 7.50
CA ILE A 70 -22.41 23.58 8.38
C ILE A 70 -22.63 22.08 8.53
N GLN A 71 -23.30 21.66 9.60
CA GLN A 71 -23.70 20.26 9.74
C GLN A 71 -24.80 19.90 8.73
N TYR A 72 -24.71 18.72 8.13
CA TYR A 72 -25.66 18.22 7.14
C TYR A 72 -27.09 18.17 7.69
N LYS A 73 -27.25 17.88 8.98
CA LYS A 73 -28.56 17.88 9.65
C LYS A 73 -29.25 19.26 9.65
N SER A 74 -28.47 20.34 9.54
CA SER A 74 -28.97 21.72 9.50
C SER A 74 -29.29 22.20 8.08
N VAL A 75 -29.06 21.39 7.05
CA VAL A 75 -29.23 21.82 5.65
C VAL A 75 -30.65 22.23 5.31
N ALA A 76 -31.67 21.50 5.78
CA ALA A 76 -33.06 21.84 5.49
C ALA A 76 -33.43 23.22 6.06
N GLU A 77 -33.06 23.46 7.32
CA GLU A 77 -33.30 24.74 7.99
C GLU A 77 -32.54 25.89 7.32
N VAL A 78 -31.26 25.69 6.99
CA VAL A 78 -30.43 26.70 6.33
C VAL A 78 -30.92 26.97 4.90
N ALA A 79 -31.36 25.94 4.17
CA ALA A 79 -31.92 26.10 2.83
C ALA A 79 -33.20 26.96 2.86
N ASP A 80 -34.07 26.74 3.85
CA ASP A 80 -35.26 27.56 4.04
C ASP A 80 -34.91 29.03 4.37
N LEU A 81 -33.93 29.26 5.23
CA LEU A 81 -33.44 30.61 5.56
C LEU A 81 -32.84 31.31 4.33
N VAL A 82 -31.99 30.60 3.58
CA VAL A 82 -31.29 31.14 2.40
C VAL A 82 -32.25 31.34 1.22
N SER A 83 -33.30 30.52 1.08
CA SER A 83 -34.30 30.70 0.00
C SER A 83 -35.01 32.06 0.05
N ARG A 84 -35.04 32.69 1.23
CA ARG A 84 -35.66 33.99 1.50
C ARG A 84 -34.68 35.17 1.42
N THR A 85 -33.39 34.89 1.16
CA THR A 85 -32.36 35.92 1.08
C THR A 85 -32.27 36.58 -0.29
N THR A 86 -32.21 37.92 -0.28
CA THR A 86 -31.89 38.74 -1.45
C THR A 86 -30.42 39.18 -1.40
N SER A 87 -29.90 39.74 -2.49
CA SER A 87 -28.52 40.21 -2.60
C SER A 87 -28.12 41.30 -1.60
N SER A 88 -29.08 41.98 -0.96
CA SER A 88 -28.87 42.99 0.08
C SER A 88 -29.15 42.49 1.51
N SER A 89 -29.68 41.28 1.65
CA SER A 89 -30.08 40.73 2.95
C SER A 89 -28.89 40.21 3.75
N LYS A 90 -29.08 40.19 5.07
CA LYS A 90 -28.19 39.55 6.04
C LYS A 90 -28.88 38.31 6.57
N THR A 91 -28.17 37.21 6.72
CA THR A 91 -28.72 35.99 7.30
C THR A 91 -27.73 35.34 8.22
N THR A 92 -28.24 34.89 9.36
CA THR A 92 -27.44 34.22 10.38
C THR A 92 -27.55 32.71 10.16
N ILE A 93 -26.40 32.06 9.97
CA ILE A 93 -26.30 30.63 9.69
C ILE A 93 -25.44 30.00 10.79
N PRO A 94 -25.85 28.86 11.38
CA PRO A 94 -25.03 28.10 12.31
C PRO A 94 -23.87 27.43 11.55
N VAL A 95 -22.64 27.86 11.79
CA VAL A 95 -21.43 27.35 11.13
C VAL A 95 -20.51 26.63 12.11
N ILE A 96 -19.73 25.69 11.59
CA ILE A 96 -18.70 24.97 12.33
C ILE A 96 -17.54 25.92 12.65
N THR A 97 -17.08 25.92 13.91
CA THR A 97 -16.06 26.85 14.42
C THR A 97 -14.78 26.21 14.93
N ASP A 98 -14.74 24.89 15.03
CA ASP A 98 -13.57 24.14 15.46
C ASP A 98 -13.49 22.78 14.75
N ALA A 99 -12.39 22.06 14.99
CA ALA A 99 -12.14 20.77 14.35
C ALA A 99 -13.01 19.63 14.91
N GLU A 100 -13.65 19.83 16.07
CA GLU A 100 -14.52 18.86 16.74
C GLU A 100 -15.99 19.01 16.31
N GLY A 101 -16.32 20.05 15.54
CA GLY A 101 -17.67 20.29 15.05
C GLY A 101 -18.50 21.21 15.92
N GLY A 102 -17.89 21.98 16.82
CA GLY A 102 -18.55 23.04 17.56
C GLY A 102 -19.19 24.06 16.62
N ILE A 103 -20.31 24.64 17.04
CA ILE A 103 -21.19 25.44 16.19
C ILE A 103 -21.35 26.84 16.77
N SER A 104 -21.25 27.86 15.93
CA SER A 104 -21.65 29.22 16.28
C SER A 104 -22.43 29.90 15.16
N ASN A 105 -23.30 30.83 15.53
CA ASN A 105 -24.05 31.63 14.58
C ASN A 105 -23.15 32.69 13.92
N ARG A 106 -23.12 32.70 12.58
CA ARG A 106 -22.38 33.70 11.79
C ARG A 106 -23.29 34.44 10.82
N GLU A 107 -23.06 35.74 10.68
CA GLU A 107 -23.77 36.58 9.71
C GLU A 107 -23.14 36.46 8.32
N PHE A 108 -23.95 36.10 7.33
CA PHE A 108 -23.62 36.15 5.91
C PHE A 108 -24.33 37.33 5.26
N LYS A 109 -23.65 37.98 4.31
CA LYS A 109 -24.21 39.08 3.52
C LYS A 109 -24.43 38.62 2.08
N GLY A 110 -25.58 38.99 1.52
CA GLY A 110 -25.94 38.71 0.13
C GLY A 110 -26.37 37.28 -0.11
N LYS A 111 -26.28 36.83 -1.37
CA LYS A 111 -26.70 35.49 -1.77
C LYS A 111 -25.76 34.45 -1.17
N VAL A 112 -26.34 33.44 -0.54
CA VAL A 112 -25.64 32.28 0.02
C VAL A 112 -25.95 31.05 -0.83
N THR A 113 -24.97 30.18 -1.03
CA THR A 113 -25.14 28.89 -1.72
C THR A 113 -24.66 27.75 -0.83
N ILE A 114 -25.41 26.65 -0.81
CA ILE A 114 -25.07 25.43 -0.09
C ILE A 114 -24.54 24.42 -1.12
N GLY A 115 -23.38 23.81 -0.84
CA GLY A 115 -22.78 22.78 -1.69
C GLY A 115 -22.58 21.47 -0.91
N ASP A 116 -22.72 20.33 -1.58
CA ASP A 116 -22.69 19.01 -0.92
C ASP A 116 -21.29 18.54 -0.46
N GLN A 117 -20.26 19.35 -0.68
CA GLN A 117 -18.87 19.03 -0.35
C GLN A 117 -18.51 19.48 1.06
N PRO A 118 -17.69 18.72 1.82
CA PRO A 118 -16.93 17.53 1.39
C PRO A 118 -17.67 16.20 1.58
N ARG A 119 -18.86 16.19 2.19
CA ARG A 119 -19.62 14.98 2.51
C ARG A 119 -19.83 14.05 1.31
N GLN A 120 -20.26 14.59 0.16
CA GLN A 120 -20.51 13.75 -1.02
C GLN A 120 -19.25 13.03 -1.51
N PHE A 121 -18.12 13.72 -1.55
CA PHE A 121 -16.85 13.12 -1.96
C PHE A 121 -16.43 12.01 -1.00
N ILE A 122 -16.46 12.25 0.32
CA ILE A 122 -16.01 11.26 1.31
C ILE A 122 -16.94 10.03 1.30
N ARG A 123 -18.26 10.19 1.18
CA ARG A 123 -19.18 9.06 1.03
C ARG A 123 -18.89 8.22 -0.22
N THR A 124 -18.54 8.87 -1.32
CA THR A 124 -18.18 8.19 -2.57
C THR A 124 -16.88 7.44 -2.39
N MET A 125 -15.86 8.09 -1.83
CA MET A 125 -14.57 7.48 -1.52
C MET A 125 -14.71 6.26 -0.58
N ILE A 126 -15.49 6.35 0.50
CA ILE A 126 -15.76 5.22 1.41
C ILE A 126 -16.41 4.05 0.65
N ARG A 127 -17.39 4.35 -0.22
CA ARG A 127 -18.06 3.32 -1.03
C ARG A 127 -17.07 2.64 -1.97
N ASP A 128 -16.24 3.42 -2.66
CA ASP A 128 -15.26 2.92 -3.61
C ASP A 128 -14.18 2.09 -2.91
N LEU A 129 -13.71 2.51 -1.73
CA LEU A 129 -12.80 1.73 -0.88
C LEU A 129 -13.42 0.40 -0.45
N LYS A 130 -14.70 0.39 -0.04
CA LYS A 130 -15.43 -0.84 0.33
C LYS A 130 -15.59 -1.78 -0.87
N ASN A 131 -15.91 -1.24 -2.05
CA ASN A 131 -16.12 -2.02 -3.27
C ASN A 131 -14.82 -2.60 -3.85
N SER A 132 -13.75 -1.81 -3.84
CA SER A 132 -12.44 -2.18 -4.40
C SER A 132 -11.49 -2.79 -3.35
N LYS A 133 -11.98 -3.08 -2.14
CA LYS A 133 -11.18 -3.59 -1.02
C LYS A 133 -10.28 -4.76 -1.40
N ASN A 134 -10.84 -5.77 -2.08
CA ASN A 134 -10.07 -6.96 -2.46
C ASN A 134 -8.98 -6.65 -3.50
N GLU A 135 -9.24 -5.71 -4.42
CA GLU A 135 -8.28 -5.27 -5.42
C GLU A 135 -7.14 -4.48 -4.77
N ILE A 136 -7.47 -3.55 -3.86
CA ILE A 136 -6.48 -2.80 -3.08
C ILE A 136 -5.63 -3.75 -2.25
N LEU A 137 -6.21 -4.76 -1.59
CA LEU A 137 -5.43 -5.73 -0.82
C LEU A 137 -4.50 -6.59 -1.70
N ALA A 138 -4.94 -6.92 -2.92
CA ALA A 138 -4.12 -7.66 -3.88
C ALA A 138 -2.97 -6.82 -4.46
N ASN A 139 -3.18 -5.51 -4.64
CA ASN A 139 -2.19 -4.57 -5.15
C ASN A 139 -2.17 -3.29 -4.30
N TRP A 140 -1.67 -3.44 -3.07
CA TRP A 140 -1.70 -2.39 -2.04
C TRP A 140 -1.13 -1.07 -2.53
N ASP A 141 0.06 -1.13 -3.12
CA ASP A 141 0.78 0.08 -3.49
C ASP A 141 0.05 0.85 -4.61
N SER A 142 -0.39 0.14 -5.66
CA SER A 142 -1.14 0.81 -6.74
C SER A 142 -2.52 1.27 -6.28
N GLY A 143 -3.20 0.47 -5.46
CA GLY A 143 -4.53 0.77 -4.93
C GLY A 143 -4.52 2.04 -4.06
N CYS A 144 -3.62 2.13 -3.09
CA CYS A 144 -3.48 3.33 -2.26
C CYS A 144 -3.07 4.56 -3.09
N MET A 145 -2.17 4.41 -4.07
CA MET A 145 -1.80 5.52 -4.95
C MET A 145 -2.98 6.04 -5.78
N ASN A 146 -3.82 5.15 -6.29
CA ASN A 146 -5.03 5.54 -7.03
C ASN A 146 -6.02 6.32 -6.14
N VAL A 147 -6.18 5.93 -4.87
CA VAL A 147 -7.02 6.68 -3.92
C VAL A 147 -6.45 8.07 -3.65
N MET A 148 -5.12 8.20 -3.51
CA MET A 148 -4.48 9.51 -3.37
C MET A 148 -4.65 10.36 -4.63
N ASP A 149 -4.49 9.78 -5.82
CA ASP A 149 -4.76 10.46 -7.10
C ASP A 149 -6.20 11.00 -7.17
N GLN A 150 -7.20 10.23 -6.72
CA GLN A 150 -8.60 10.66 -6.67
C GLN A 150 -8.81 11.87 -5.75
N ILE A 151 -8.10 11.93 -4.61
CA ILE A 151 -8.14 13.07 -3.69
C ILE A 151 -7.53 14.31 -4.34
N VAL A 152 -6.32 14.18 -4.90
CA VAL A 152 -5.58 15.29 -5.54
C VAL A 152 -6.38 15.85 -6.72
N SER A 153 -6.97 14.98 -7.54
CA SER A 153 -7.69 15.37 -8.76
C SER A 153 -9.13 15.88 -8.55
N ALA A 154 -9.68 15.83 -7.34
CA ALA A 154 -11.07 16.22 -7.07
C ALA A 154 -11.31 17.75 -7.17
N PRO A 155 -11.95 18.29 -8.22
CA PRO A 155 -12.01 19.74 -8.44
C PRO A 155 -12.97 20.48 -7.49
N GLN A 156 -13.89 19.76 -6.85
CA GLN A 156 -14.90 20.34 -5.96
C GLN A 156 -14.46 20.29 -4.49
N LEU A 157 -13.31 19.70 -4.20
CA LEU A 157 -12.82 19.49 -2.85
C LEU A 157 -11.81 20.56 -2.48
N ASP A 158 -12.03 21.20 -1.33
CA ASP A 158 -11.09 22.18 -0.79
C ASP A 158 -9.70 21.63 -0.55
N SER A 159 -8.68 22.45 -0.79
CA SER A 159 -7.27 22.10 -0.62
C SER A 159 -6.93 21.63 0.80
N LYS A 160 -7.47 22.26 1.85
CA LYS A 160 -7.21 21.82 3.23
C LYS A 160 -7.87 20.47 3.52
N ILE A 161 -9.06 20.21 2.96
CA ILE A 161 -9.72 18.91 3.08
C ILE A 161 -8.95 17.85 2.27
N LYS A 162 -8.45 18.19 1.08
CA LYS A 162 -7.54 17.32 0.31
C LYS A 162 -6.31 16.95 1.11
N GLU A 163 -5.64 17.92 1.73
CA GLU A 163 -4.48 17.67 2.59
C GLU A 163 -4.80 16.76 3.77
N LEU A 164 -5.97 16.91 4.40
CA LEU A 164 -6.42 16.02 5.49
C LEU A 164 -6.61 14.58 5.01
N LEU A 165 -7.33 14.40 3.90
CA LEU A 165 -7.58 13.07 3.34
C LEU A 165 -6.28 12.45 2.84
N LEU A 166 -5.42 13.22 2.17
CA LEU A 166 -4.13 12.78 1.66
C LEU A 166 -3.21 12.36 2.81
N ALA A 167 -3.18 13.09 3.93
CA ALA A 167 -2.41 12.71 5.11
C ALA A 167 -2.88 11.40 5.75
N ARG A 168 -4.20 11.17 5.83
CA ARG A 168 -4.77 9.91 6.34
C ARG A 168 -4.42 8.73 5.44
N VAL A 169 -4.72 8.84 4.14
CA VAL A 169 -4.48 7.76 3.17
C VAL A 169 -3.00 7.46 3.02
N SER A 170 -2.15 8.48 2.95
CA SER A 170 -0.69 8.27 2.83
C SER A 170 -0.12 7.60 4.08
N LYS A 171 -0.55 7.97 5.29
CA LYS A 171 -0.12 7.29 6.52
C LYS A 171 -0.50 5.81 6.50
N THR A 172 -1.76 5.49 6.20
CA THR A 172 -2.23 4.10 6.06
C THR A 172 -1.40 3.35 5.02
N ALA A 173 -1.13 3.96 3.86
CA ALA A 173 -0.34 3.35 2.78
C ALA A 173 1.08 2.99 3.24
N GLN A 174 1.76 3.89 3.96
CA GLN A 174 3.09 3.66 4.51
C GLN A 174 3.11 2.55 5.55
N ASP A 175 2.14 2.53 6.47
CA ASP A 175 2.05 1.51 7.52
C ASP A 175 1.84 0.10 6.95
N GLY A 176 1.22 0.00 5.77
CA GLY A 176 0.99 -1.25 5.05
C GLY A 176 2.13 -1.68 4.11
N SER A 177 3.08 -0.81 3.78
CA SER A 177 4.11 -1.13 2.78
C SER A 177 5.43 -0.37 2.99
N ALA A 178 6.52 -1.12 3.10
CA ALA A 178 7.87 -0.55 3.17
C ALA A 178 8.29 0.18 1.88
N ILE A 179 7.69 -0.15 0.73
CA ILE A 179 7.93 0.58 -0.52
C ILE A 179 7.26 1.95 -0.40
N MET A 180 5.98 1.98 -0.04
CA MET A 180 5.24 3.23 0.21
C MET A 180 5.90 4.08 1.28
N MET A 181 6.36 3.47 2.37
CA MET A 181 7.08 4.16 3.43
C MET A 181 8.25 4.96 2.88
N ARG A 182 9.05 4.38 1.97
CA ARG A 182 10.20 5.05 1.34
C ARG A 182 9.77 6.12 0.33
N SER A 183 8.83 5.79 -0.56
CA SER A 183 8.42 6.70 -1.64
C SER A 183 7.64 7.92 -1.14
N LEU A 184 6.92 7.80 -0.02
CA LEU A 184 6.06 8.86 0.51
C LEU A 184 6.70 9.69 1.64
N VAL A 185 7.96 9.45 2.03
CA VAL A 185 8.60 10.16 3.17
C VAL A 185 8.49 11.67 3.02
N LYS A 186 8.93 12.21 1.88
CA LYS A 186 8.96 13.67 1.66
C LYS A 186 7.57 14.29 1.61
N LEU A 187 6.61 13.58 1.03
CA LEU A 187 5.21 14.01 1.02
C LEU A 187 4.66 14.09 2.46
N GLN A 188 4.95 13.09 3.30
CA GLN A 188 4.55 13.13 4.71
C GLN A 188 5.25 14.24 5.49
N ASP A 189 6.54 14.47 5.26
CA ASP A 189 7.27 15.57 5.90
C ASP A 189 6.62 16.92 5.56
N GLU A 190 6.21 17.13 4.30
CA GLU A 190 5.54 18.36 3.89
C GLU A 190 4.14 18.47 4.50
N LEU A 191 3.36 17.40 4.47
CA LEU A 191 2.06 17.34 5.15
C LEU A 191 2.21 17.58 6.67
N PHE A 192 3.31 17.15 7.28
CA PHE A 192 3.56 17.40 8.69
C PHE A 192 3.85 18.89 8.95
N LYS A 193 4.65 19.55 8.10
CA LYS A 193 4.90 20.99 8.21
C LYS A 193 3.64 21.84 8.08
N THR A 194 2.69 21.44 7.22
CA THR A 194 1.41 22.16 7.06
C THR A 194 0.34 21.75 8.07
N SER A 195 0.67 20.90 9.04
CA SER A 195 -0.30 20.30 9.97
C SER A 195 -1.10 21.31 10.79
N GLU A 196 -0.49 22.41 11.25
CA GLU A 196 -1.19 23.46 12.01
C GLU A 196 -2.21 24.19 11.13
N ILE A 197 -1.84 24.52 9.89
CA ILE A 197 -2.70 25.21 8.92
C ILE A 197 -3.86 24.29 8.51
N ARG A 198 -3.54 23.02 8.25
CA ARG A 198 -4.50 21.97 7.93
C ARG A 198 -5.46 21.69 9.09
N GLY A 199 -5.00 21.75 10.33
CA GLY A 199 -5.82 21.59 11.54
C GLY A 199 -6.91 22.66 11.65
N ARG A 200 -6.73 23.81 10.99
CA ARG A 200 -7.70 24.92 10.92
C ARG A 200 -8.52 24.88 9.62
N TRP A 201 -8.92 23.68 9.21
CA TRP A 201 -9.73 23.46 8.01
C TRP A 201 -11.11 24.14 8.07
N TYR A 202 -11.67 24.25 9.27
CA TYR A 202 -12.99 24.83 9.55
C TYR A 202 -13.02 26.36 9.44
N LEU A 203 -11.86 27.02 9.42
CA LEU A 203 -11.80 28.47 9.31
C LEU A 203 -12.26 28.93 7.93
N GLU A 204 -12.97 30.06 7.92
CA GLU A 204 -13.44 30.70 6.70
C GLU A 204 -12.27 31.09 5.80
N ALA A 205 -12.37 30.68 4.54
CA ALA A 205 -11.36 30.94 3.54
C ALA A 205 -12.01 31.00 2.17
N ILE A 206 -11.30 31.62 1.22
CA ILE A 206 -11.63 31.52 -0.20
C ILE A 206 -11.45 30.05 -0.60
N VAL A 207 -12.43 29.48 -1.30
CA VAL A 207 -12.33 28.12 -1.83
C VAL A 207 -11.11 28.02 -2.74
N SER A 208 -10.22 27.08 -2.43
CA SER A 208 -9.11 26.69 -3.29
C SER A 208 -9.24 25.20 -3.55
N ASP A 209 -9.37 24.80 -4.80
CA ASP A 209 -9.39 23.39 -5.20
C ASP A 209 -7.97 22.84 -5.43
N GLN A 210 -6.97 23.69 -5.59
CA GLN A 210 -5.59 23.28 -5.83
C GLN A 210 -4.82 23.05 -4.52
N LEU A 211 -4.05 21.97 -4.48
CA LEU A 211 -2.98 21.78 -3.49
C LEU A 211 -1.86 22.81 -3.73
N SER A 212 -1.03 23.07 -2.72
CA SER A 212 0.17 23.88 -2.92
C SER A 212 1.10 23.22 -3.95
N GLU A 213 1.81 24.04 -4.73
CA GLU A 213 2.75 23.53 -5.75
C GLU A 213 3.80 22.60 -5.14
N THR A 214 4.24 22.88 -3.91
CA THR A 214 5.18 22.04 -3.16
C THR A 214 4.59 20.67 -2.87
N LEU A 215 3.37 20.59 -2.31
CA LEU A 215 2.71 19.32 -2.02
C LEU A 215 2.43 18.52 -3.29
N LEU A 216 1.98 19.18 -4.36
CA LEU A 216 1.75 18.53 -5.65
C LEU A 216 3.06 17.99 -6.24
N GLY A 217 4.14 18.77 -6.15
CA GLY A 217 5.47 18.35 -6.61
C GLY A 217 6.00 17.12 -5.86
N GLU A 218 5.86 17.08 -4.53
CA GLU A 218 6.25 15.93 -3.71
C GLU A 218 5.37 14.71 -3.98
N PHE A 219 4.07 14.91 -4.20
CA PHE A 219 3.14 13.84 -4.59
C PHE A 219 3.52 13.20 -5.93
N GLU A 220 3.76 14.02 -6.97
CA GLU A 220 4.19 13.54 -8.29
C GLU A 220 5.59 12.91 -8.26
N SER A 221 6.48 13.38 -7.38
CA SER A 221 7.77 12.74 -7.14
C SER A 221 7.59 11.35 -6.53
N ALA A 222 6.79 11.23 -5.47
CA ALA A 222 6.51 9.96 -4.79
C ALA A 222 5.87 8.93 -5.74
N LYS A 223 4.94 9.38 -6.60
CA LYS A 223 4.30 8.55 -7.62
C LYS A 223 5.32 7.98 -8.63
N ARG A 224 6.22 8.83 -9.14
CA ARG A 224 7.29 8.41 -10.07
C ARG A 224 8.26 7.43 -9.41
N GLU A 225 8.64 7.69 -8.17
CA GLU A 225 9.53 6.81 -7.41
C GLU A 225 8.87 5.43 -7.22
N LEU A 226 7.61 5.40 -6.79
CA LEU A 226 6.87 4.15 -6.61
C LEU A 226 6.79 3.34 -7.91
N GLN A 227 6.42 3.99 -9.02
CA GLN A 227 6.35 3.33 -10.33
C GLN A 227 7.69 2.75 -10.76
N LYS A 228 8.78 3.47 -10.52
CA LYS A 228 10.13 2.98 -10.80
C LYS A 228 10.44 1.74 -9.97
N THR A 229 10.22 1.78 -8.65
CA THR A 229 10.50 0.65 -7.76
C THR A 229 9.64 -0.57 -8.10
N LEU A 230 8.34 -0.40 -8.37
CA LEU A 230 7.46 -1.50 -8.77
C LEU A 230 7.89 -2.13 -10.10
N LYS A 231 8.34 -1.32 -11.06
CA LYS A 231 8.87 -1.82 -12.34
C LYS A 231 10.16 -2.61 -12.15
N GLU A 232 11.06 -2.14 -11.29
CA GLU A 232 12.30 -2.85 -10.94
C GLU A 232 11.99 -4.19 -10.27
N GLU A 233 11.10 -4.23 -9.28
CA GLU A 233 10.69 -5.48 -8.62
C GLU A 233 10.03 -6.46 -9.60
N LEU A 234 9.15 -5.97 -10.46
CA LEU A 234 8.49 -6.79 -11.47
C LEU A 234 9.50 -7.33 -12.50
N ALA A 235 10.49 -6.53 -12.90
CA ALA A 235 11.59 -6.98 -13.75
C ALA A 235 12.45 -8.04 -13.04
N THR A 236 12.72 -7.88 -11.73
CA THR A 236 13.41 -8.90 -10.93
C THR A 236 12.59 -10.18 -10.83
N LEU A 237 11.29 -10.10 -10.53
CA LEU A 237 10.39 -11.26 -10.46
C LEU A 237 10.24 -11.95 -11.83
N GLN A 238 10.12 -11.18 -12.91
CA GLN A 238 10.12 -11.73 -14.27
C GLN A 238 11.46 -12.38 -14.60
N GLY A 239 12.58 -11.76 -14.22
CA GLY A 239 13.91 -12.35 -14.32
C GLY A 239 14.02 -13.67 -13.56
N LEU A 240 13.47 -13.75 -12.35
CA LEU A 240 13.41 -14.97 -11.53
C LEU A 240 12.45 -16.02 -12.09
N SER A 241 11.34 -15.63 -12.72
CA SER A 241 10.41 -16.57 -13.37
C SER A 241 10.91 -17.10 -14.72
N ARG A 242 11.70 -16.29 -15.44
CA ARG A 242 12.36 -16.65 -16.70
C ARG A 242 13.64 -17.43 -16.45
N ALA A 243 14.32 -17.15 -15.36
CA ALA A 243 15.28 -18.06 -14.77
C ALA A 243 14.50 -19.34 -14.50
N ARG A 244 14.71 -20.37 -15.32
CA ARG A 244 14.09 -21.71 -15.19
C ARG A 244 14.55 -22.43 -13.91
N ILE A 245 14.98 -21.69 -12.90
CA ILE A 245 15.70 -22.07 -11.70
C ILE A 245 14.76 -21.82 -10.53
N VAL A 246 14.14 -22.89 -10.02
CA VAL A 246 13.23 -22.84 -8.88
C VAL A 246 13.98 -23.35 -7.67
N TRP A 247 13.82 -22.68 -6.53
CA TRP A 247 14.34 -23.25 -5.29
C TRP A 247 13.63 -24.57 -4.96
N ALA A 248 14.39 -25.65 -4.86
CA ALA A 248 13.89 -27.01 -4.76
C ALA A 248 14.05 -27.60 -3.35
N GLY A 249 15.05 -27.13 -2.61
CA GLY A 249 15.46 -27.80 -1.38
C GLY A 249 16.72 -27.21 -0.77
N SER A 250 17.35 -28.00 0.08
CA SER A 250 18.73 -27.78 0.51
C SER A 250 19.49 -29.10 0.54
N LEU A 251 20.80 -29.01 0.62
CA LEU A 251 21.65 -30.15 0.93
C LEU A 251 21.67 -30.34 2.45
N LEU A 252 21.31 -31.52 2.94
CA LEU A 252 21.32 -31.84 4.38
C LEU A 252 22.19 -33.07 4.63
N PRO A 253 22.83 -33.17 5.81
CA PRO A 253 23.48 -34.41 6.20
C PRO A 253 22.40 -35.46 6.55
N ASP A 254 22.59 -36.70 6.08
CA ASP A 254 21.79 -37.84 6.52
C ASP A 254 22.28 -38.39 7.87
N SER A 255 21.66 -39.48 8.35
CA SER A 255 22.02 -40.13 9.61
C SER A 255 23.44 -40.71 9.64
N THR A 256 24.09 -40.84 8.49
CA THR A 256 25.49 -41.30 8.36
C THR A 256 26.47 -40.13 8.18
N GLY A 257 25.98 -38.89 8.13
CA GLY A 257 26.77 -37.70 7.85
C GLY A 257 27.02 -37.46 6.35
N ALA A 258 26.46 -38.30 5.47
CA ALA A 258 26.56 -38.11 4.03
C ALA A 258 25.58 -37.02 3.57
N VAL A 259 26.02 -36.19 2.61
CA VAL A 259 25.20 -35.09 2.13
C VAL A 259 24.17 -35.60 1.15
N THR A 260 22.89 -35.38 1.45
CA THR A 260 21.73 -35.81 0.66
C THR A 260 20.86 -34.62 0.28
N PRO A 261 20.14 -34.69 -0.85
CA PRO A 261 19.23 -33.64 -1.27
C PRO A 261 17.93 -33.75 -0.47
N SER A 262 17.60 -32.72 0.30
CA SER A 262 16.29 -32.58 0.96
C SER A 262 15.42 -31.63 0.15
N LEU A 263 14.50 -32.18 -0.64
CA LEU A 263 13.52 -31.40 -1.38
C LEU A 263 12.37 -30.93 -0.47
N TYR A 264 11.89 -29.71 -0.67
CA TYR A 264 10.71 -29.18 0.05
C TYR A 264 9.40 -29.38 -0.67
N ARG A 265 9.50 -29.88 -1.90
CA ARG A 265 8.38 -30.11 -2.81
C ARG A 265 8.50 -31.53 -3.32
N GLU A 266 7.43 -32.30 -3.17
CA GLU A 266 7.30 -33.66 -3.73
C GLU A 266 6.86 -33.62 -5.21
N ASP A 267 6.41 -32.46 -5.69
CA ASP A 267 5.86 -32.26 -7.03
C ASP A 267 6.89 -31.73 -8.04
N ILE A 268 8.20 -31.88 -7.78
CA ILE A 268 9.24 -31.41 -8.70
C ILE A 268 9.39 -32.40 -9.87
N PRO A 269 9.17 -31.97 -11.13
CA PRO A 269 9.39 -32.82 -12.29
C PRO A 269 10.87 -33.10 -12.55
N ASP A 270 11.14 -34.06 -13.42
CA ASP A 270 12.49 -34.40 -13.84
C ASP A 270 13.26 -33.19 -14.38
N GLY A 271 14.53 -33.09 -14.02
CA GLY A 271 15.36 -31.92 -14.31
C GLY A 271 16.71 -31.94 -13.62
N LYS A 272 17.43 -30.82 -13.67
CA LYS A 272 18.77 -30.70 -13.10
C LYS A 272 18.71 -30.07 -11.71
N LEU A 273 19.54 -30.54 -10.79
CA LEU A 273 19.75 -29.90 -9.50
C LEU A 273 21.06 -29.12 -9.53
N VAL A 274 21.02 -27.86 -9.12
CA VAL A 274 22.16 -26.95 -9.12
C VAL A 274 22.29 -26.24 -7.77
N VAL A 275 23.51 -25.85 -7.43
CA VAL A 275 23.81 -24.92 -6.33
C VAL A 275 24.42 -23.64 -6.89
N LEU A 276 24.29 -22.55 -6.16
CA LEU A 276 25.03 -21.32 -6.44
C LEU A 276 26.41 -21.42 -5.79
N ASP A 277 27.46 -21.33 -6.59
CA ASP A 277 28.86 -21.30 -6.15
C ASP A 277 29.49 -19.95 -6.53
N GLN A 278 30.51 -19.50 -5.82
CA GLN A 278 31.22 -18.28 -6.19
C GLN A 278 32.13 -18.56 -7.40
N GLU A 279 32.21 -17.63 -8.35
CA GLU A 279 33.14 -17.75 -9.46
C GLU A 279 34.56 -17.42 -8.97
N PRO A 280 35.52 -18.37 -8.96
CA PRO A 280 36.83 -18.15 -8.33
C PRO A 280 37.63 -17.01 -8.96
N ALA A 281 37.41 -16.78 -10.27
CA ALA A 281 38.07 -15.72 -11.03
C ALA A 281 37.44 -14.34 -10.86
N LYS A 282 36.22 -14.22 -10.31
CA LYS A 282 35.47 -12.97 -10.19
C LYS A 282 34.70 -12.91 -8.86
N PRO A 283 35.36 -12.47 -7.77
CA PRO A 283 34.71 -12.30 -6.48
C PRO A 283 33.51 -11.37 -6.61
N GLY A 284 32.30 -11.87 -6.30
CA GLY A 284 31.04 -11.13 -6.42
C GLY A 284 30.12 -11.61 -7.55
N ARG A 285 30.58 -12.52 -8.41
CA ARG A 285 29.72 -13.24 -9.36
C ARG A 285 29.49 -14.67 -8.90
N GLY A 286 28.23 -15.08 -8.90
CA GLY A 286 27.82 -16.46 -8.67
C GLY A 286 27.73 -17.23 -9.98
N ARG A 287 28.10 -18.51 -9.97
CA ARG A 287 27.87 -19.47 -11.03
C ARG A 287 26.95 -20.58 -10.53
N LEU A 288 26.12 -21.11 -11.43
CA LEU A 288 25.30 -22.29 -11.11
C LEU A 288 26.11 -23.53 -11.44
N VAL A 289 26.29 -24.39 -10.44
CA VAL A 289 27.01 -25.65 -10.58
C VAL A 289 25.99 -26.78 -10.47
N GLN A 290 25.93 -27.64 -11.48
CA GLN A 290 25.10 -28.85 -11.41
C GLN A 290 25.69 -29.81 -10.38
N VAL A 291 24.86 -30.19 -9.40
CA VAL A 291 25.21 -31.12 -8.32
C VAL A 291 24.38 -32.40 -8.36
N GLY A 292 23.38 -32.45 -9.24
CA GLY A 292 22.52 -33.61 -9.35
C GLY A 292 21.43 -33.44 -10.38
N LEU A 293 20.42 -34.29 -10.26
CA LEU A 293 19.26 -34.34 -11.12
C LEU A 293 18.10 -35.01 -10.39
N ILE A 294 16.90 -34.72 -10.86
CA ILE A 294 15.67 -35.41 -10.47
C ILE A 294 15.30 -36.29 -11.65
N GLN A 295 15.18 -37.59 -11.40
CA GLN A 295 14.76 -38.60 -12.36
C GLN A 295 13.71 -39.49 -11.70
N ASP A 296 12.58 -39.70 -12.37
CA ASP A 296 11.44 -40.44 -11.81
C ASP A 296 10.98 -39.89 -10.44
N ARG A 297 11.04 -38.57 -10.26
CA ARG A 297 10.77 -37.84 -8.99
C ARG A 297 11.70 -38.15 -7.82
N LEU A 298 12.79 -38.88 -8.04
CA LEU A 298 13.79 -39.13 -7.01
C LEU A 298 14.99 -38.20 -7.23
N PRO A 299 15.39 -37.42 -6.20
CA PRO A 299 16.58 -36.58 -6.31
C PRO A 299 17.84 -37.42 -6.15
N GLU A 300 18.75 -37.31 -7.11
CA GLU A 300 20.04 -37.98 -7.09
C GLU A 300 21.15 -36.93 -7.22
N LEU A 301 22.11 -36.94 -6.29
CA LEU A 301 23.29 -36.11 -6.39
C LEU A 301 24.29 -36.77 -7.34
N ARG A 302 24.70 -36.03 -8.37
CA ARG A 302 25.71 -36.41 -9.36
C ARG A 302 26.64 -35.23 -9.54
N GLY A 303 27.88 -35.33 -9.07
CA GLY A 303 28.84 -34.23 -9.20
C GLY A 303 30.04 -34.31 -8.26
N ASN A 304 30.83 -33.24 -8.27
CA ASN A 304 32.02 -33.09 -7.44
C ASN A 304 31.64 -32.89 -5.96
N THR A 305 32.19 -33.72 -5.07
CA THR A 305 31.93 -33.71 -3.61
C THR A 305 32.22 -32.36 -2.96
N ASN A 306 33.17 -31.59 -3.48
CA ASN A 306 33.53 -30.27 -2.94
C ASN A 306 32.39 -29.24 -3.04
N GLN A 307 31.38 -29.49 -3.87
CA GLN A 307 30.23 -28.61 -4.04
C GLN A 307 29.02 -29.04 -3.20
N LEU A 308 29.11 -30.23 -2.58
CA LEU A 308 28.08 -30.81 -1.72
C LEU A 308 28.29 -30.37 -0.27
N VAL A 309 28.06 -29.08 -0.01
CA VAL A 309 28.19 -28.53 1.35
C VAL A 309 26.83 -28.52 2.04
N PRO A 310 26.69 -29.12 3.24
CA PRO A 310 25.46 -29.04 4.03
C PRO A 310 24.96 -27.61 4.21
N GLY A 311 23.64 -27.44 4.20
CA GLY A 311 22.96 -26.15 4.33
C GLY A 311 22.91 -25.32 3.04
N ARG A 312 23.62 -25.69 1.97
CA ARG A 312 23.55 -24.95 0.70
C ARG A 312 22.14 -25.05 0.07
N PRO A 313 21.56 -23.93 -0.39
CA PRO A 313 20.32 -23.96 -1.15
C PRO A 313 20.47 -24.75 -2.45
N LEU A 314 19.50 -25.64 -2.69
CA LEU A 314 19.42 -26.46 -3.89
C LEU A 314 18.34 -25.89 -4.80
N TYR A 315 18.70 -25.65 -6.05
CA TYR A 315 17.78 -25.16 -7.07
C TYR A 315 17.56 -26.23 -8.14
N TRP A 316 16.34 -26.31 -8.64
CA TRP A 316 15.95 -27.15 -9.76
C TRP A 316 15.87 -26.32 -11.03
N ILE A 317 16.50 -26.83 -12.09
CA ILE A 317 16.36 -26.32 -13.44
C ILE A 317 15.55 -27.30 -14.26
N ARG A 318 14.40 -26.85 -14.76
CA ARG A 318 13.56 -27.66 -15.67
C ARG A 318 14.39 -28.10 -16.87
N ALA A 319 14.37 -29.40 -17.17
CA ALA A 319 14.94 -29.88 -18.42
C ALA A 319 14.21 -29.18 -19.58
N THR A 320 14.96 -28.46 -20.43
CA THR A 320 14.39 -28.03 -21.72
C THR A 320 14.09 -29.28 -22.51
N PRO A 321 12.88 -29.44 -23.07
CA PRO A 321 12.68 -30.46 -24.09
C PRO A 321 13.72 -30.18 -25.18
N THR A 322 14.59 -31.15 -25.42
CA THR A 322 15.47 -31.15 -26.58
C THR A 322 14.55 -31.07 -27.80
N THR A 323 14.46 -29.89 -28.42
CA THR A 323 13.99 -29.78 -29.78
C THR A 323 14.90 -30.66 -30.62
N LYS A 324 14.35 -31.80 -31.07
CA LYS A 324 14.92 -32.60 -32.15
C LYS A 324 14.83 -31.83 -33.46
#